data_AF-A0A4R4DT52-F1
#
_entry.id   AF-A0A4R4DT52-F1
#
_cell.length_a   1.000
_cell.length_b   1.000
_cell.length_c   1.000
_cell.angle_alpha   90.00
_cell.angle_beta   90.00
_cell.angle_gamma   90.00
#
_symmetry.space_group_name_H-M   'P 1'
#
loop_
_entity.id
_entity.type
_entity.pdbx_description
1 polymer ?
#
loop_
_entity_poly.entity_id
_entity_poly.type
_entity_poly.pdbx_seq_one_letter_code
_entity_poly.pdbx_strand_id
1 'polypeptide(L)'
;MPQMDEYRKPAGFTNGLVRDREGRLIACEHGARRVTRTEHDGSVTVLCDRYDGKRLNSPNDVAVTSDGAIWFTDPPFGILGLYEGYKGEQELPTNIYRVDGQTGQVALVSTDVKRPNGLAFSPDERRLYVAEAGVSPRVIRVFDVEDGRHLVNNRVFVQCADGERPDGFKLDIDGNLWCCWGMSQDFDGVRIINPAGKAIGHIHLPERCANLCFGGRNRDRLFMAASKSLYAVAVNTQGVAGR
;
A
#
# COMPACT_ATOMS: atom_id res chain seq x y z
N MET A 1 -5.50 -1.50 -28.14
CA MET A 1 -5.74 -1.28 -26.69
C MET A 1 -5.04 -2.41 -25.94
N PRO A 2 -4.49 -2.19 -24.73
CA PRO A 2 -4.01 -3.32 -23.93
C PRO A 2 -5.18 -4.29 -23.68
N GLN A 3 -4.95 -5.57 -23.89
CA GLN A 3 -5.91 -6.62 -23.55
C GLN A 3 -5.90 -6.80 -22.03
N MET A 4 -7.08 -6.83 -21.42
CA MET A 4 -7.25 -7.19 -20.01
C MET A 4 -7.88 -8.58 -19.96
N ASP A 5 -7.21 -9.49 -19.27
CA ASP A 5 -7.71 -10.83 -19.02
C ASP A 5 -7.73 -11.11 -17.51
N GLU A 6 -8.55 -12.06 -17.09
CA GLU A 6 -8.62 -12.48 -15.69
C GLU A 6 -7.32 -13.18 -15.27
N TYR A 7 -6.65 -12.66 -14.23
CA TYR A 7 -5.44 -13.28 -13.70
C TYR A 7 -5.72 -14.46 -12.76
N ARG A 8 -6.75 -14.35 -11.90
CA ARG A 8 -7.11 -15.39 -10.91
C ARG A 8 -8.57 -15.30 -10.48
N LYS A 9 -9.26 -16.44 -10.43
CA LYS A 9 -10.58 -16.60 -9.81
C LYS A 9 -10.73 -17.98 -9.15
N PRO A 10 -11.17 -18.05 -7.88
CA PRO A 10 -11.46 -16.93 -6.97
C PRO A 10 -10.19 -16.22 -6.48
N ALA A 11 -10.29 -14.90 -6.25
CA ALA A 11 -9.16 -14.05 -5.81
C ALA A 11 -9.13 -13.78 -4.29
N GLY A 12 -10.04 -14.35 -3.50
CA GLY A 12 -9.98 -14.29 -2.03
C GLY A 12 -10.07 -12.89 -1.41
N PHE A 13 -10.74 -11.93 -2.06
CA PHE A 13 -10.76 -10.52 -1.66
C PHE A 13 -9.34 -9.94 -1.55
N THR A 14 -8.52 -10.18 -2.58
CA THR A 14 -7.19 -9.56 -2.69
C THR A 14 -7.33 -8.04 -2.78
N ASN A 15 -6.47 -7.32 -2.04
CA ASN A 15 -6.40 -5.86 -2.02
C ASN A 15 -5.04 -5.39 -2.55
N GLY A 16 -4.11 -4.97 -1.69
CA GLY A 16 -2.76 -4.58 -2.06
C GLY A 16 -1.98 -5.66 -2.81
N LEU A 17 -1.27 -5.24 -3.85
CA LEU A 17 -0.45 -6.09 -4.70
C LEU A 17 0.89 -5.43 -4.97
N VAL A 18 1.97 -6.20 -4.94
CA VAL A 18 3.31 -5.75 -5.35
C VAL A 18 4.10 -6.92 -5.91
N ARG A 19 5.09 -6.65 -6.77
CA ARG A 19 6.07 -7.68 -7.16
C ARG A 19 7.27 -7.66 -6.23
N ASP A 20 7.70 -8.84 -5.81
CA ASP A 20 8.97 -8.99 -5.14
C ASP A 20 10.16 -8.84 -6.11
N ARG A 21 11.37 -9.04 -5.59
CA ARG A 21 12.64 -8.91 -6.31
C ARG A 21 12.85 -9.98 -7.38
N GLU A 22 12.13 -11.07 -7.29
CA GLU A 22 12.15 -12.18 -8.27
C GLU A 22 10.99 -12.04 -9.28
N GLY A 23 10.19 -10.98 -9.17
CA GLY A 23 9.05 -10.72 -10.05
C GLY A 23 7.81 -11.54 -9.70
N ARG A 24 7.80 -12.25 -8.57
CA ARG A 24 6.64 -12.99 -8.04
C ARG A 24 5.63 -12.01 -7.45
N LEU A 25 4.36 -12.38 -7.47
CA LEU A 25 3.28 -11.51 -7.00
C LEU A 25 3.04 -11.71 -5.50
N ILE A 26 3.24 -10.66 -4.71
CA ILE A 26 2.84 -10.59 -3.31
C ILE A 26 1.44 -9.98 -3.24
N ALA A 27 0.56 -10.59 -2.44
CA ALA A 27 -0.82 -10.19 -2.29
C ALA A 27 -1.24 -10.10 -0.83
N CYS A 28 -1.95 -9.02 -0.51
CA CYS A 28 -2.72 -8.86 0.71
C CYS A 28 -4.14 -9.41 0.48
N GLU A 29 -4.54 -10.44 1.23
CA GLU A 29 -5.84 -11.10 1.09
C GLU A 29 -6.73 -10.82 2.31
N HIS A 30 -7.81 -10.05 2.12
CA HIS A 30 -8.78 -9.79 3.18
C HIS A 30 -9.53 -11.08 3.59
N GLY A 31 -9.96 -11.89 2.62
CA GLY A 31 -10.88 -13.00 2.88
C GLY A 31 -10.26 -14.09 3.75
N ALA A 32 -9.03 -14.49 3.42
CA ALA A 32 -8.27 -15.47 4.20
C ALA A 32 -7.48 -14.84 5.36
N ARG A 33 -7.40 -13.50 5.42
CA ARG A 33 -6.66 -12.72 6.45
C ARG A 33 -5.17 -13.07 6.44
N ARG A 34 -4.53 -12.94 5.28
CA ARG A 34 -3.13 -13.37 5.06
C ARG A 34 -2.40 -12.55 4.00
N VAL A 35 -1.08 -12.63 4.04
CA VAL A 35 -0.19 -12.19 2.96
C VAL A 35 0.34 -13.42 2.25
N THR A 36 0.26 -13.44 0.92
CA THR A 36 0.67 -14.58 0.09
C THR A 36 1.64 -14.16 -1.00
N ARG A 37 2.37 -15.15 -1.53
CA ARG A 37 3.21 -15.03 -2.71
C ARG A 37 2.78 -16.06 -3.74
N THR A 38 2.58 -15.61 -4.97
CA THR A 38 2.38 -16.50 -6.12
C THR A 38 3.73 -16.85 -6.70
N GLU A 39 4.12 -18.12 -6.60
CA GLU A 39 5.37 -18.63 -7.13
C GLU A 39 5.34 -18.71 -8.67
N HIS A 40 6.50 -18.95 -9.28
CA HIS A 40 6.63 -19.01 -10.74
C HIS A 40 5.83 -20.12 -11.41
N ASP A 41 5.58 -21.22 -10.69
CA ASP A 41 4.74 -22.34 -11.15
C ASP A 41 3.23 -22.07 -10.94
N GLY A 42 2.87 -20.91 -10.38
CA GLY A 42 1.50 -20.52 -10.08
C GLY A 42 0.99 -20.99 -8.71
N SER A 43 1.78 -21.77 -7.96
CA SER A 43 1.43 -22.16 -6.59
C SER A 43 1.41 -20.93 -5.66
N VAL A 44 0.67 -21.04 -4.55
CA VAL A 44 0.51 -19.94 -3.58
C VAL A 44 1.16 -20.33 -2.26
N THR A 45 2.15 -19.56 -1.86
CA THR A 45 2.84 -19.67 -0.58
C THR A 45 2.25 -18.65 0.40
N VAL A 46 1.88 -19.10 1.60
CA VAL A 46 1.45 -18.18 2.68
C VAL A 46 2.69 -17.64 3.37
N LEU A 47 2.85 -16.32 3.37
CA LEU A 47 3.97 -15.64 4.00
C LEU A 47 3.68 -15.27 5.45
N CYS A 48 2.43 -14.87 5.74
CA CYS A 48 1.96 -14.58 7.08
C CYS A 48 0.43 -14.63 7.13
N ASP A 49 -0.14 -15.39 8.06
CA ASP A 49 -1.58 -15.40 8.38
C ASP A 49 -1.87 -15.21 9.87
N ARG A 50 -0.83 -15.23 10.70
CA ARG A 50 -0.88 -15.10 12.16
C ARG A 50 0.32 -14.35 12.71
N TYR A 51 0.11 -13.73 13.87
CA TYR A 51 1.14 -13.16 14.72
C TYR A 51 0.81 -13.48 16.19
N ASP A 52 1.80 -13.99 16.94
CA ASP A 52 1.62 -14.48 18.33
C ASP A 52 0.39 -15.38 18.53
N GLY A 53 0.19 -16.32 17.59
CA GLY A 53 -0.92 -17.29 17.59
C GLY A 53 -2.27 -16.74 17.13
N LYS A 54 -2.41 -15.42 17.01
CA LYS A 54 -3.65 -14.74 16.62
C LYS A 54 -3.69 -14.45 15.12
N ARG A 55 -4.87 -14.44 14.53
CA ARG A 55 -5.05 -14.12 13.10
C ARG A 55 -4.80 -12.64 12.84
N LEU A 56 -4.14 -12.33 11.72
CA LEU A 56 -4.09 -10.97 11.17
C LEU A 56 -5.50 -10.39 11.01
N ASN A 57 -5.68 -9.08 11.01
CA ASN A 57 -7.00 -8.47 10.83
C ASN A 57 -7.50 -8.66 9.40
N SER A 58 -6.88 -7.98 8.45
CA SER A 58 -7.13 -8.05 7.01
C SER A 58 -6.05 -7.20 6.32
N PRO A 59 -4.90 -7.80 5.94
CA PRO A 59 -3.79 -7.06 5.32
C PRO A 59 -4.28 -6.21 4.15
N ASN A 60 -3.83 -4.96 4.05
CA ASN A 60 -4.46 -3.97 3.18
C ASN A 60 -3.57 -3.50 2.03
N ASP A 61 -2.36 -2.99 2.33
CA ASP A 61 -1.37 -2.64 1.31
C ASP A 61 0.00 -3.25 1.68
N VAL A 62 0.89 -3.35 0.68
CA VAL A 62 2.18 -4.04 0.80
C VAL A 62 3.29 -3.35 0.00
N ALA A 63 4.51 -3.35 0.55
CA ALA A 63 5.73 -2.87 -0.08
C ALA A 63 6.86 -3.89 0.08
N VAL A 64 7.80 -3.91 -0.86
CA VAL A 64 9.00 -4.77 -0.82
C VAL A 64 10.25 -3.92 -0.88
N THR A 65 11.10 -4.03 0.13
CA THR A 65 12.39 -3.33 0.24
C THR A 65 13.50 -4.06 -0.51
N SER A 66 14.61 -3.38 -0.74
CA SER A 66 15.76 -3.87 -1.52
C SER A 66 16.44 -5.11 -0.93
N ASP A 67 16.31 -5.33 0.38
CA ASP A 67 16.72 -6.56 1.07
C ASP A 67 15.74 -7.73 0.87
N GLY A 68 14.68 -7.55 0.09
CA GLY A 68 13.64 -8.55 -0.16
C GLY A 68 12.60 -8.68 0.95
N ALA A 69 12.66 -7.85 2.00
CA ALA A 69 11.66 -7.88 3.06
C ALA A 69 10.31 -7.32 2.59
N ILE A 70 9.25 -7.88 3.16
CA ILE A 70 7.86 -7.59 2.78
C ILE A 70 7.20 -6.87 3.94
N TRP A 71 6.83 -5.61 3.73
CA TRP A 71 6.19 -4.76 4.71
C TRP A 71 4.71 -4.61 4.36
N PHE A 72 3.82 -4.74 5.34
CA PHE A 72 2.39 -4.62 5.09
C PHE A 72 1.64 -3.99 6.26
N THR A 73 0.51 -3.38 5.93
CA THR A 73 -0.43 -2.79 6.89
C THR A 73 -1.58 -3.75 7.18
N ASP A 74 -2.03 -3.81 8.43
CA ASP A 74 -3.08 -4.73 8.88
C ASP A 74 -4.26 -4.02 9.59
N PRO A 75 -5.01 -3.14 8.89
CA PRO A 75 -6.26 -2.59 9.38
C PRO A 75 -7.40 -3.63 9.32
N PRO A 76 -8.57 -3.38 9.94
CA PRO A 76 -9.64 -4.37 10.02
C PRO A 76 -10.68 -4.28 8.88
N PHE A 77 -10.43 -3.52 7.80
CA PHE A 77 -11.45 -3.22 6.78
C PHE A 77 -12.13 -4.48 6.22
N GLY A 78 -11.35 -5.53 5.91
CA GLY A 78 -11.84 -6.79 5.36
C GLY A 78 -12.66 -7.65 6.32
N ILE A 79 -12.69 -7.33 7.61
CA ILE A 79 -13.47 -8.07 8.63
C ILE A 79 -14.69 -7.31 9.14
N LEU A 80 -14.94 -6.09 8.66
CA LEU A 80 -16.08 -5.27 9.10
C LEU A 80 -17.42 -5.69 8.47
N GLY A 81 -17.40 -6.40 7.34
CA GLY A 81 -18.59 -6.75 6.59
C GLY A 81 -18.33 -7.75 5.45
N LEU A 82 -19.29 -7.86 4.54
CA LEU A 82 -19.24 -8.82 3.42
C LEU A 82 -18.85 -8.20 2.08
N TYR A 83 -18.67 -6.87 2.04
CA TYR A 83 -18.34 -6.17 0.79
C TYR A 83 -16.87 -6.36 0.39
N GLU A 84 -15.95 -6.23 1.36
CA GLU A 84 -14.50 -6.31 1.13
C GLU A 84 -13.86 -7.56 1.75
N GLY A 85 -14.66 -8.53 2.19
CA GLY A 85 -14.17 -9.73 2.85
C GLY A 85 -15.28 -10.49 3.58
N TYR A 86 -14.97 -11.03 4.75
CA TYR A 86 -15.91 -11.77 5.58
C TYR A 86 -15.91 -11.19 6.99
N LYS A 87 -17.11 -10.95 7.55
CA LYS A 87 -17.25 -10.48 8.92
C LYS A 87 -16.50 -11.42 9.88
N GLY A 88 -15.62 -10.86 10.71
CA GLY A 88 -14.80 -11.64 11.63
C GLY A 88 -14.46 -10.87 12.90
N GLU A 89 -14.10 -11.60 13.95
CA GLU A 89 -13.57 -11.00 15.18
C GLU A 89 -12.14 -10.51 14.97
N GLN A 90 -11.86 -9.31 15.46
CA GLN A 90 -10.54 -8.71 15.46
C GLN A 90 -9.73 -9.27 16.63
N GLU A 91 -8.64 -9.98 16.36
CA GLU A 91 -7.82 -10.64 17.40
C GLU A 91 -6.58 -9.81 17.79
N LEU A 92 -6.11 -8.94 16.87
CA LEU A 92 -4.92 -8.10 17.00
C LEU A 92 -5.27 -6.61 16.90
N PRO A 93 -4.50 -5.70 17.51
CA PRO A 93 -4.56 -4.28 17.18
C PRO A 93 -4.27 -4.01 15.69
N THR A 94 -4.47 -2.78 15.22
CA THR A 94 -4.09 -2.40 13.85
C THR A 94 -2.60 -2.07 13.80
N ASN A 95 -1.85 -2.84 13.04
CA ASN A 95 -0.39 -2.85 13.11
C ASN A 95 0.25 -2.76 11.72
N ILE A 96 1.56 -2.51 11.71
CA ILE A 96 2.43 -2.69 10.55
C ILE A 96 3.39 -3.83 10.88
N TYR A 97 3.59 -4.72 9.91
CA TYR A 97 4.47 -5.89 10.04
C TYR A 97 5.52 -5.91 8.94
N ARG A 98 6.63 -6.61 9.20
CA ARG A 98 7.69 -6.94 8.25
C ARG A 98 7.91 -8.44 8.25
N VAL A 99 7.85 -9.08 7.09
CA VAL A 99 8.32 -10.45 6.87
C VAL A 99 9.73 -10.37 6.29
N ASP A 100 10.69 -11.00 6.94
CA ASP A 100 12.05 -11.10 6.44
C ASP A 100 12.11 -11.99 5.19
N GLY A 101 12.67 -11.46 4.10
CA GLY A 101 12.63 -12.12 2.79
C GLY A 101 13.42 -13.43 2.71
N GLN A 102 14.43 -13.60 3.57
CA GLN A 102 15.31 -14.78 3.57
C GLN A 102 14.84 -15.82 4.59
N THR A 103 14.50 -15.38 5.79
CA THR A 103 14.17 -16.29 6.90
C THR A 103 12.68 -16.56 7.04
N GLY A 104 11.82 -15.71 6.46
CA GLY A 104 10.37 -15.76 6.67
C GLY A 104 9.94 -15.28 8.07
N GLN A 105 10.86 -14.78 8.90
CA GLN A 105 10.52 -14.30 10.23
C GLN A 105 9.63 -13.07 10.15
N VAL A 106 8.50 -13.09 10.86
CA VAL A 106 7.57 -11.97 10.97
C VAL A 106 7.91 -11.12 12.19
N ALA A 107 8.03 -9.82 11.99
CA ALA A 107 8.23 -8.83 13.05
C ALA A 107 7.10 -7.81 13.05
N LEU A 108 6.61 -7.46 14.25
CA LEU A 108 5.80 -6.27 14.47
C LEU A 108 6.71 -5.04 14.44
N VAL A 109 6.49 -4.12 13.51
CA VAL A 109 7.37 -2.96 13.28
C VAL A 109 6.77 -1.63 13.75
N SER A 110 5.44 -1.52 13.85
CA SER A 110 4.80 -0.37 14.50
C SER A 110 3.37 -0.68 14.95
N THR A 111 3.01 -0.10 16.09
CA THR A 111 1.66 -0.05 16.68
C THR A 111 1.08 1.36 16.67
N ASP A 112 1.81 2.35 16.16
CA ASP A 112 1.54 3.78 16.40
C ASP A 112 0.58 4.41 15.38
N VAL A 113 0.15 3.64 14.38
CA VAL A 113 -0.67 4.11 13.27
C VAL A 113 -2.08 3.51 13.38
N LYS A 114 -3.09 4.35 13.62
CA LYS A 114 -4.49 3.88 13.71
C LYS A 114 -5.05 3.56 12.33
N ARG A 115 -5.44 2.31 12.11
CA ARG A 115 -5.91 1.80 10.81
C ARG A 115 -4.93 2.18 9.68
N PRO A 116 -3.70 1.63 9.71
CA PRO A 116 -2.72 1.91 8.67
C PRO A 116 -3.24 1.39 7.33
N ASN A 117 -3.07 2.16 6.26
CA ASN A 117 -3.61 1.84 4.93
C ASN A 117 -2.45 1.78 3.92
N GLY A 118 -2.33 2.72 2.97
CA GLY A 118 -1.24 2.75 2.01
C GLY A 118 0.12 2.94 2.68
N LEU A 119 1.15 2.27 2.16
CA LEU A 119 2.54 2.47 2.55
C LEU A 119 3.48 2.52 1.34
N ALA A 120 4.58 3.26 1.47
CA ALA A 120 5.66 3.28 0.50
C ALA A 120 6.96 3.83 1.11
N PHE A 121 8.09 3.36 0.60
CA PHE A 121 9.42 3.82 1.01
C PHE A 121 9.92 4.96 0.12
N SER A 122 10.78 5.81 0.68
CA SER A 122 11.61 6.73 -0.10
C SER A 122 12.54 5.98 -1.07
N PRO A 123 13.03 6.63 -2.14
CA PRO A 123 13.92 5.97 -3.11
C PRO A 123 15.19 5.35 -2.50
N ASP A 124 15.65 5.91 -1.38
CA ASP A 124 16.81 5.44 -0.60
C ASP A 124 16.42 4.52 0.57
N GLU A 125 15.14 4.19 0.72
CA GLU A 125 14.54 3.36 1.76
C GLU A 125 14.77 3.85 3.21
N ARG A 126 15.26 5.08 3.39
CA ARG A 126 15.51 5.67 4.71
C ARG A 126 14.25 6.22 5.38
N ARG A 127 13.15 6.32 4.64
CA ARG A 127 11.86 6.80 5.14
C ARG A 127 10.74 5.86 4.72
N LEU A 128 9.83 5.60 5.65
CA LEU A 128 8.57 4.91 5.38
C LEU A 128 7.41 5.89 5.56
N TYR A 129 6.60 6.03 4.52
CA TYR A 129 5.36 6.80 4.55
C TYR A 129 4.18 5.87 4.76
N VAL A 130 3.22 6.26 5.60
CA VAL A 130 2.02 5.45 5.90
C VAL A 130 0.78 6.34 6.00
N ALA A 131 -0.30 6.01 5.29
CA ALA A 131 -1.60 6.66 5.49
C ALA A 131 -2.26 6.17 6.79
N GLU A 132 -2.60 7.10 7.70
CA GLU A 132 -3.37 6.81 8.91
C GLU A 132 -4.85 7.12 8.69
N ALA A 133 -5.64 6.08 8.43
CA ALA A 133 -7.05 6.22 8.11
C ALA A 133 -7.97 6.29 9.34
N GLY A 134 -7.44 6.01 10.54
CA GLY A 134 -8.18 5.95 11.80
C GLY A 134 -8.32 7.27 12.55
N VAL A 135 -7.89 8.38 11.96
CA VAL A 135 -7.99 9.74 12.52
C VAL A 135 -8.80 10.67 11.60
N SER A 136 -9.37 11.73 12.16
CA SER A 136 -10.14 12.75 11.43
C SER A 136 -9.70 14.15 11.85
N PRO A 137 -9.16 14.98 10.94
CA PRO A 137 -8.81 14.66 9.55
C PRO A 137 -7.74 13.55 9.44
N ARG A 138 -7.69 12.87 8.28
CA ARG A 138 -6.66 11.85 8.03
C ARG A 138 -5.27 12.48 7.94
N VAL A 139 -4.23 11.69 8.19
CA VAL A 139 -2.85 12.13 8.03
C VAL A 139 -2.03 11.11 7.25
N ILE A 140 -0.98 11.57 6.58
CA ILE A 140 0.12 10.69 6.14
C ILE A 140 1.25 10.89 7.13
N ARG A 141 1.70 9.80 7.74
CA ARG A 141 2.87 9.75 8.62
C ARG A 141 4.13 9.46 7.83
N VAL A 142 5.26 9.89 8.37
CA VAL A 142 6.59 9.46 7.94
C VAL A 142 7.38 9.01 9.14
N PHE A 143 8.13 7.93 8.96
CA PHE A 143 9.09 7.38 9.91
C PHE A 143 10.47 7.42 9.27
N ASP A 144 11.51 7.56 10.09
CA ASP A 144 12.86 7.18 9.65
C ASP A 144 13.04 5.68 9.83
N VAL A 145 13.76 5.06 8.91
CA VAL A 145 14.03 3.62 8.88
C VAL A 145 15.48 3.40 9.29
N GLU A 146 15.69 2.91 10.52
CA GLU A 146 17.00 2.56 11.04
C GLU A 146 17.32 1.08 10.78
N ASP A 147 18.56 0.83 10.36
CA ASP A 147 19.10 -0.50 10.05
C ASP A 147 18.23 -1.32 9.06
N GLY A 148 17.44 -0.64 8.23
CA GLY A 148 16.50 -1.25 7.28
C GLY A 148 15.31 -1.99 7.93
N ARG A 149 15.11 -1.86 9.25
CA ARG A 149 14.17 -2.71 10.01
C ARG A 149 13.34 -1.96 11.05
N HIS A 150 13.90 -0.95 11.68
CA HIS A 150 13.27 -0.27 12.81
C HIS A 150 12.67 1.07 12.38
N LEU A 151 11.44 1.33 12.82
CA LEU A 151 10.77 2.60 12.56
C LEU A 151 10.94 3.52 13.76
N VAL A 152 11.50 4.69 13.52
CA VAL A 152 11.72 5.72 14.55
C VAL A 152 11.22 7.09 14.06
N ASN A 153 11.20 8.08 14.95
CA ASN A 153 10.85 9.48 14.64
C ASN A 153 9.52 9.65 13.90
N ASN A 154 8.48 8.94 14.35
CA ASN A 154 7.11 9.06 13.85
C ASN A 154 6.62 10.51 13.87
N ARG A 155 6.33 11.06 12.69
CA ARG A 155 5.87 12.44 12.53
C ARG A 155 4.82 12.55 11.43
N VAL A 156 4.00 13.59 11.51
CA VAL A 156 3.04 13.92 10.45
C VAL A 156 3.82 14.50 9.27
N PHE A 157 3.69 13.87 8.11
CA PHE A 157 4.21 14.37 6.83
C PHE A 157 3.18 15.27 6.13
N VAL A 158 1.92 14.84 6.12
CA VAL A 158 0.80 15.59 5.55
C VAL A 158 -0.37 15.57 6.53
N GLN A 159 -0.82 16.76 6.91
CA GLN A 159 -2.08 16.97 7.60
C GLN A 159 -3.15 17.26 6.55
N CYS A 160 -4.14 16.37 6.41
CA CYS A 160 -5.21 16.59 5.44
C CYS A 160 -6.24 17.58 5.98
N ALA A 161 -6.92 18.28 5.07
CA ALA A 161 -8.09 19.09 5.40
C ALA A 161 -9.35 18.22 5.57
N ASP A 162 -10.45 18.82 6.02
CA ASP A 162 -11.74 18.13 6.06
C ASP A 162 -12.19 17.69 4.67
N GLY A 163 -12.75 16.48 4.59
CA GLY A 163 -13.17 15.85 3.32
C GLY A 163 -12.04 15.17 2.55
N GLU A 164 -10.78 15.54 2.78
CA GLU A 164 -9.63 14.91 2.12
C GLU A 164 -9.32 13.53 2.71
N ARG A 165 -9.20 12.53 1.83
CA ARG A 165 -9.04 11.12 2.23
C ARG A 165 -7.91 10.45 1.42
N PRO A 166 -6.66 10.50 1.91
CA PRO A 166 -5.58 9.69 1.33
C PRO A 166 -5.86 8.20 1.48
N ASP A 167 -5.37 7.44 0.51
CA ASP A 167 -5.47 5.97 0.44
C ASP A 167 -4.11 5.36 0.01
N GLY A 168 -4.06 4.53 -1.03
CA GLY A 168 -2.82 4.02 -1.60
C GLY A 168 -1.96 5.09 -2.29
N PHE A 169 -0.64 4.93 -2.20
CA PHE A 169 0.33 5.83 -2.84
C PHE A 169 1.63 5.11 -3.23
N LYS A 170 2.42 5.77 -4.08
CA LYS A 170 3.79 5.38 -4.45
C LYS A 170 4.68 6.60 -4.55
N LEU A 171 6.00 6.41 -4.56
CA LEU A 171 6.96 7.48 -4.75
C LEU A 171 7.61 7.41 -6.14
N ASP A 172 7.97 8.58 -6.67
CA ASP A 172 8.84 8.70 -7.85
C ASP A 172 10.33 8.76 -7.46
N ILE A 173 11.21 8.76 -8.46
CA ILE A 173 12.66 8.80 -8.27
C ILE A 173 13.19 10.08 -7.62
N ASP A 174 12.41 11.17 -7.63
CA ASP A 174 12.74 12.44 -6.97
C ASP A 174 12.23 12.50 -5.53
N GLY A 175 11.54 11.44 -5.08
CA GLY A 175 10.96 11.33 -3.74
C GLY A 175 9.62 12.05 -3.59
N ASN A 176 8.96 12.44 -4.68
CA ASN A 176 7.59 12.94 -4.58
C ASN A 176 6.64 11.76 -4.32
N LEU A 177 5.69 11.97 -3.42
CA LEU A 177 4.63 11.04 -3.08
C LEU A 177 3.42 11.30 -3.97
N TRP A 178 3.02 10.28 -4.73
CA TRP A 178 1.85 10.26 -5.61
C TRP A 178 0.75 9.48 -4.89
N CYS A 179 -0.25 10.19 -4.38
CA CYS A 179 -1.29 9.65 -3.51
C CYS A 179 -2.67 9.66 -4.14
N CYS A 180 -3.35 8.52 -4.13
CA CYS A 180 -4.77 8.48 -4.41
C CYS A 180 -5.53 9.25 -3.34
N TRP A 181 -6.38 10.16 -3.81
CA TRP A 181 -7.04 11.20 -3.04
C TRP A 181 -8.52 11.22 -3.46
N GLY A 182 -9.41 11.65 -2.57
CA GLY A 182 -10.82 11.80 -2.95
C GLY A 182 -11.82 11.80 -1.82
N MET A 183 -13.04 11.36 -2.18
CA MET A 183 -14.33 11.45 -1.47
C MET A 183 -15.15 12.71 -1.80
N SER A 184 -14.72 13.51 -2.78
CA SER A 184 -15.51 14.56 -3.44
C SER A 184 -14.95 14.85 -4.83
N GLN A 185 -15.77 15.38 -5.74
CA GLN A 185 -15.35 15.70 -7.10
C GLN A 185 -14.16 16.67 -7.16
N ASP A 186 -14.05 17.58 -6.19
CA ASP A 186 -12.94 18.54 -6.10
C ASP A 186 -11.60 17.88 -5.75
N PHE A 187 -11.65 16.72 -5.11
CA PHE A 187 -10.49 16.01 -4.55
C PHE A 187 -10.17 14.70 -5.25
N ASP A 188 -11.11 14.13 -5.99
CA ASP A 188 -10.97 12.81 -6.60
C ASP A 188 -9.80 12.80 -7.61
N GLY A 189 -8.92 11.81 -7.46
CA GLY A 189 -7.79 11.58 -8.34
C GLY A 189 -6.49 11.31 -7.60
N VAL A 190 -5.39 11.92 -8.07
CA VAL A 190 -4.04 11.70 -7.51
C VAL A 190 -3.40 13.03 -7.15
N ARG A 191 -3.07 13.20 -5.87
CA ARG A 191 -2.32 14.35 -5.37
C ARG A 191 -0.83 14.04 -5.33
N ILE A 192 -0.01 14.99 -5.78
CA ILE A 192 1.44 14.87 -5.86
C ILE A 192 2.05 15.80 -4.81
N ILE A 193 2.86 15.24 -3.92
CA ILE A 193 3.40 15.91 -2.73
C ILE A 193 4.92 15.76 -2.74
N ASN A 194 5.65 16.87 -2.70
CA ASN A 194 7.10 16.84 -2.76
C ASN A 194 7.74 16.39 -1.42
N PRO A 195 9.06 16.12 -1.37
CA PRO A 195 9.73 15.67 -0.13
C PRO A 195 9.62 16.63 1.08
N ALA A 196 9.23 17.89 0.85
CA ALA A 196 8.98 18.89 1.89
C ALA A 196 7.53 18.88 2.40
N GLY A 197 6.68 17.97 1.93
CA GLY A 197 5.27 17.86 2.32
C GLY A 197 4.34 18.85 1.58
N LYS A 198 4.84 19.55 0.56
CA LYS A 198 4.04 20.51 -0.21
C LYS A 198 3.35 19.83 -1.39
N ALA A 199 2.04 20.03 -1.53
CA ALA A 199 1.32 19.65 -2.74
C ALA A 199 1.84 20.47 -3.94
N ILE A 200 2.29 19.77 -4.99
CA ILE A 200 2.87 20.34 -6.20
C ILE A 200 2.08 20.01 -7.46
N GLY A 201 1.05 19.18 -7.36
CA GLY A 201 0.16 18.87 -8.47
C GLY A 201 -1.02 18.00 -8.06
N HIS A 202 -2.02 17.92 -8.94
CA HIS A 202 -3.18 17.05 -8.81
C HIS A 202 -3.62 16.56 -10.20
N ILE A 203 -3.82 15.26 -10.35
CA ILE A 203 -4.45 14.65 -11.53
C ILE A 203 -5.89 14.38 -11.16
N HIS A 204 -6.82 15.15 -11.74
CA HIS A 204 -8.25 14.95 -11.50
C HIS A 204 -8.75 13.70 -12.21
N LEU A 205 -9.53 12.90 -11.49
CA LEU A 205 -10.30 11.77 -12.04
C LEU A 205 -11.79 12.01 -11.76
N PRO A 206 -12.69 11.47 -12.60
CA PRO A 206 -14.14 11.61 -12.38
C PRO A 206 -14.67 10.78 -11.20
N GLU A 207 -13.81 10.00 -10.55
CA GLU A 207 -14.14 9.13 -9.43
C GLU A 207 -12.93 8.95 -8.50
N ARG A 208 -13.19 8.60 -7.24
CA ARG A 208 -12.16 8.36 -6.23
C ARG A 208 -11.15 7.29 -6.70
N CYS A 209 -9.87 7.66 -6.65
CA CYS A 209 -8.77 6.71 -6.75
C CYS A 209 -8.58 5.96 -5.42
N ALA A 210 -8.39 4.65 -5.47
CA ALA A 210 -8.06 3.84 -4.30
C ALA A 210 -6.56 3.50 -4.23
N ASN A 211 -5.92 3.23 -5.37
CA ASN A 211 -4.49 2.94 -5.43
C ASN A 211 -3.90 3.23 -6.82
N LEU A 212 -2.58 3.33 -6.90
CA LEU A 212 -1.84 3.58 -8.12
C LEU A 212 -0.51 2.83 -8.17
N CYS A 213 0.03 2.66 -9.37
CA CYS A 213 1.40 2.21 -9.56
C CYS A 213 2.02 2.80 -10.82
N PHE A 214 3.34 2.95 -10.81
CA PHE A 214 4.10 3.25 -12.01
C PHE A 214 4.40 1.95 -12.77
N GLY A 215 4.20 1.97 -14.07
CA GLY A 215 4.49 0.86 -14.96
C GLY A 215 4.94 1.36 -16.34
N GLY A 216 4.85 0.49 -17.33
CA GLY A 216 5.54 0.69 -18.61
C GLY A 216 7.04 0.38 -18.51
N ARG A 217 7.69 0.22 -19.66
CA ARG A 217 9.11 -0.20 -19.73
C ARG A 217 10.03 0.74 -18.97
N ASN A 218 9.71 2.04 -18.94
CA ASN A 218 10.53 3.06 -18.29
C ASN A 218 9.99 3.48 -16.91
N ARG A 219 8.90 2.86 -16.41
CA ARG A 219 8.17 3.29 -15.19
C ARG A 219 7.60 4.70 -15.28
N ASP A 220 7.33 5.18 -16.49
CA ASP A 220 6.85 6.51 -16.84
C ASP A 220 5.34 6.54 -17.17
N ARG A 221 4.64 5.43 -16.93
CA ARG A 221 3.18 5.35 -17.07
C ARG A 221 2.53 5.10 -15.73
N LEU A 222 1.73 6.05 -15.27
CA LEU A 222 0.98 5.92 -14.03
C LEU A 222 -0.34 5.19 -14.32
N PHE A 223 -0.59 4.07 -13.64
CA PHE A 223 -1.86 3.35 -13.62
C PHE A 223 -2.61 3.69 -12.33
N MET A 224 -3.91 3.95 -12.42
CA MET A 224 -4.74 4.41 -11.29
C MET A 224 -6.02 3.58 -11.24
N ALA A 225 -6.19 2.80 -10.18
CA ALA A 225 -7.41 2.04 -9.91
C ALA A 225 -8.39 2.95 -9.17
N ALA A 226 -9.44 3.37 -9.87
CA ALA A 226 -10.39 4.35 -9.37
C ALA A 226 -11.79 3.77 -9.45
N SER A 227 -12.31 3.35 -8.30
CA SER A 227 -13.63 2.74 -8.10
C SER A 227 -14.05 1.73 -9.19
N LYS A 228 -14.64 2.17 -10.30
CA LYS A 228 -15.17 1.32 -11.38
C LYS A 228 -14.26 1.21 -12.60
N SER A 229 -13.13 1.92 -12.61
CA SER A 229 -12.29 2.11 -13.80
C SER A 229 -10.80 1.99 -13.49
N LEU A 230 -10.01 1.67 -14.52
CA LEU A 230 -8.56 1.81 -14.51
C LEU A 230 -8.15 2.90 -15.49
N TYR A 231 -7.50 3.95 -14.98
CA TYR A 231 -6.95 5.03 -15.79
C TYR A 231 -5.44 4.85 -15.99
N ALA A 232 -4.91 5.39 -17.08
CA ALA A 232 -3.47 5.44 -17.29
C ALA A 232 -3.04 6.72 -18.00
N VAL A 233 -1.96 7.33 -17.54
CA VAL A 233 -1.36 8.54 -18.13
C VAL A 233 0.15 8.44 -18.18
N ALA A 234 0.77 8.95 -19.25
CA ALA A 234 2.21 9.09 -19.33
C ALA A 234 2.66 10.30 -18.51
N VAL A 235 3.74 10.18 -17.76
CA VAL A 235 4.29 11.23 -16.88
C VAL A 235 5.77 11.46 -17.19
N ASN A 236 6.28 12.64 -16.87
CA ASN A 236 7.67 13.03 -17.14
C ASN A 236 8.64 12.68 -15.99
N THR A 237 8.29 11.68 -15.19
CA THR A 237 9.14 11.12 -14.14
C THR A 237 9.03 9.60 -14.18
N GLN A 238 9.73 8.92 -13.27
CA GLN A 238 9.70 7.47 -13.15
C GLN A 238 9.28 7.09 -11.74
N GLY A 239 8.48 6.04 -11.61
CA GLY A 239 8.33 5.39 -10.32
C GLY A 239 9.65 4.87 -9.78
N VAL A 240 9.79 4.84 -8.46
CA VAL A 240 10.88 4.13 -7.79
C VAL A 240 10.92 2.69 -8.34
N ALA A 241 12.10 2.26 -8.76
CA ALA A 241 12.28 0.89 -9.22
C ALA A 241 11.95 -0.06 -8.07
N GLY A 242 11.10 -1.05 -8.31
CA GLY A 242 11.09 -2.24 -7.47
C GLY A 242 12.45 -2.92 -7.67
N ARG A 243 13.42 -2.58 -6.82
CA ARG A 243 14.81 -3.01 -6.92
C ARG A 243 15.01 -4.29 -6.18
#